data_AF-A0A061FLZ1-F1
#
_entry.id   AF-A0A061FLZ1-F1
#
_cell.length_a   1.000
_cell.length_b   1.000
_cell.length_c   1.000
_cell.angle_alpha   90.00
_cell.angle_beta   90.00
_cell.angle_gamma   90.00
#
_symmetry.space_group_name_H-M   'P 1'
#
loop_
_entity.id
_entity.type
_entity.pdbx_description
1 polymer ?
#
loop_
_entity_poly.entity_id
_entity_poly.type
_entity_poly.pdbx_seq_one_letter_code
_entity_poly.pdbx_strand_id
1 'polypeptide(L)'
;MANPATIPMTSSQSTAGSGAQSQPPIATPAFRAFLSRLTSSIRQGLSQRRPWYELIDRSAMARPDNLTDAYSRIRKNLSYFKVNYITLLVVVLAFSLLSHPLSLLVLLGLLAAWVFLYLFRPSDQPLVLFGRTFSDRETLGALVVLTVFVVFLTSVGSLLISALLIGVAIVCLHGAFRVPEDLFLDDQEPANTGFLSFLGGAASSAAAAAAPAVASRV
;
A
#
# COMPACT_ATOMS: atom_id res chain seq x y z
N MET A 1 73.00 -18.31 36.58
CA MET A 1 73.16 -16.92 36.07
C MET A 1 72.41 -16.83 34.76
N ALA A 2 71.68 -15.72 34.59
CA ALA A 2 70.51 -15.56 33.75
C ALA A 2 70.78 -15.63 32.23
N ASN A 3 69.81 -16.14 31.48
CA ASN A 3 69.69 -15.93 30.05
C ASN A 3 68.71 -14.75 29.82
N PRO A 4 69.11 -13.62 29.21
CA PRO A 4 68.20 -12.51 28.98
C PRO A 4 67.36 -12.73 27.72
N ALA A 5 66.08 -12.37 27.81
CA ALA A 5 65.14 -12.30 26.71
C ALA A 5 65.55 -11.22 25.69
N THR A 6 65.45 -11.55 24.41
CA THR A 6 65.51 -10.57 23.31
C THR A 6 64.25 -10.72 22.47
N ILE A 7 63.42 -9.68 22.54
CA ILE A 7 62.23 -9.47 21.72
C ILE A 7 62.66 -8.60 20.53
N PRO A 8 62.31 -8.95 19.28
CA PRO A 8 62.31 -7.96 18.21
C PRO A 8 60.91 -7.36 18.02
N MET A 9 60.91 -6.04 17.90
CA MET A 9 59.77 -5.15 17.73
C MET A 9 58.98 -5.37 16.43
N THR A 10 57.72 -4.97 16.51
CA THR A 10 56.84 -4.49 15.44
C THR A 10 57.53 -3.94 14.19
N SER A 11 57.26 -4.58 13.05
CA SER A 11 57.30 -3.93 11.74
C SER A 11 55.87 -3.54 11.34
N SER A 12 55.55 -2.26 11.51
CA SER A 12 54.36 -1.63 10.95
C SER A 12 54.45 -1.64 9.43
N GLN A 13 53.81 -2.62 8.77
CA GLN A 13 53.65 -2.57 7.32
C GLN A 13 52.43 -1.71 7.01
N SER A 14 52.71 -0.45 6.65
CA SER A 14 51.78 0.48 6.04
C SER A 14 51.38 -0.05 4.65
N THR A 15 50.24 -0.72 4.54
CA THR A 15 49.61 -0.96 3.25
C THR A 15 48.70 0.22 2.93
N ALA A 16 49.26 1.20 2.24
CA ALA A 16 48.50 2.25 1.58
C ALA A 16 47.69 1.67 0.42
N GLY A 17 46.46 2.15 0.24
CA GLY A 17 45.84 2.24 -1.08
C GLY A 17 44.91 1.10 -1.49
N SER A 18 43.88 0.80 -0.69
CA SER A 18 42.61 0.29 -1.26
C SER A 18 41.60 1.41 -1.15
N GLY A 19 41.26 2.01 -2.30
CA GLY A 19 40.30 3.09 -2.39
C GLY A 19 39.05 2.73 -1.61
N ALA A 20 38.71 3.56 -0.62
CA ALA A 20 37.40 3.58 -0.03
C ALA A 20 36.41 3.91 -1.15
N GLN A 21 35.90 2.89 -1.84
CA GLN A 21 34.63 2.98 -2.54
C GLN A 21 33.65 3.37 -1.45
N SER A 22 33.29 4.65 -1.45
CA SER A 22 32.17 5.22 -0.73
C SER A 22 30.93 4.45 -1.17
N GLN A 23 30.65 3.37 -0.44
CA GLN A 23 29.47 2.55 -0.61
C GLN A 23 28.28 3.47 -0.31
N PRO A 24 27.41 3.76 -1.30
CA PRO A 24 26.28 4.64 -1.05
C PRO A 24 25.40 3.99 0.02
N PRO A 25 24.78 4.78 0.92
CA PRO A 25 23.97 4.24 1.99
C PRO A 25 22.85 3.37 1.42
N ILE A 26 22.88 2.09 1.78
CA ILE A 26 22.02 0.98 1.32
C ILE A 26 20.52 1.29 1.48
N ALA A 27 20.14 2.22 2.36
CA ALA A 27 18.77 2.68 2.55
C ALA A 27 18.18 3.44 1.32
N THR A 28 19.03 4.06 0.50
CA THR A 28 18.60 4.90 -0.63
C THR A 28 18.05 4.11 -1.83
N PRO A 29 18.67 2.99 -2.29
CA PRO A 29 18.15 2.23 -3.43
C PRO A 29 16.82 1.54 -3.15
N ALA A 30 16.63 0.94 -1.97
CA ALA A 30 15.39 0.24 -1.62
C ALA A 30 14.19 1.20 -1.52
N PHE A 31 14.39 2.36 -0.88
CA PHE A 31 13.37 3.40 -0.80
C PHE A 31 13.00 3.95 -2.17
N ARG A 32 13.98 4.22 -3.05
CA ARG A 32 13.73 4.66 -4.43
C ARG A 32 12.97 3.60 -5.24
N ALA A 33 13.31 2.32 -5.10
CA ALA A 33 12.62 1.22 -5.76
C ALA A 33 11.17 1.07 -5.24
N PHE A 34 10.94 1.27 -3.95
CA PHE A 34 9.59 1.33 -3.39
C PHE A 34 8.80 2.50 -3.98
N LEU A 35 9.37 3.70 -4.01
CA LEU A 35 8.72 4.88 -4.57
C LEU A 35 8.42 4.72 -6.07
N SER A 36 9.33 4.11 -6.83
CA SER A 36 9.08 3.86 -8.25
C SER A 36 7.93 2.88 -8.45
N ARG A 37 7.87 1.81 -7.64
CA ARG A 37 6.76 0.84 -7.64
C ARG A 37 5.44 1.48 -7.22
N LEU A 38 5.45 2.30 -6.17
CA LEU A 38 4.27 3.02 -5.72
C LEU A 38 3.76 3.96 -6.80
N THR A 39 4.67 4.74 -7.39
CA THR A 39 4.33 5.70 -8.46
C THR A 39 3.81 4.98 -9.70
N SER A 40 4.42 3.86 -10.09
CA SER A 40 3.92 3.06 -11.22
C SER A 40 2.54 2.48 -10.92
N SER A 41 2.30 1.97 -9.71
CA SER A 41 0.99 1.43 -9.30
C SER A 41 -0.09 2.52 -9.31
N ILE A 42 0.21 3.72 -8.81
CA ILE A 42 -0.73 4.85 -8.84
C ILE A 42 -1.01 5.26 -10.28
N ARG A 43 0.04 5.40 -11.13
CA ARG A 43 -0.12 5.77 -12.54
C ARG A 43 -0.94 4.73 -13.30
N GLN A 44 -0.68 3.45 -13.09
CA GLN A 44 -1.43 2.35 -13.68
C GLN A 44 -2.89 2.31 -13.18
N GLY A 45 -3.11 2.56 -11.89
CA GLY A 45 -4.46 2.68 -11.34
C GLY A 45 -5.23 3.84 -11.97
N LEU A 46 -4.59 5.00 -12.11
CA LEU A 46 -5.17 6.21 -12.71
C LEU A 46 -5.32 6.11 -14.23
N SER A 47 -4.53 5.29 -14.93
CA SER A 47 -4.68 5.07 -16.38
C SER A 47 -5.92 4.25 -16.72
N GLN A 48 -6.41 3.44 -15.76
CA GLN A 48 -7.66 2.68 -15.89
C GLN A 48 -8.91 3.55 -15.61
N ARG A 49 -8.73 4.87 -15.45
CA ARG A 49 -9.83 5.81 -15.18
C ARG A 49 -10.66 6.06 -16.44
N ARG A 50 -11.99 5.99 -16.31
CA ARG A 50 -12.91 6.39 -17.38
C ARG A 50 -12.90 7.92 -17.57
N PRO A 51 -13.20 8.42 -18.77
CA PRO A 51 -13.26 9.85 -19.02
C PRO A 51 -14.25 10.56 -18.07
N TRP A 52 -13.84 11.68 -17.48
CA TRP A 52 -14.68 12.40 -16.50
C TRP A 52 -15.96 12.98 -17.09
N TYR A 53 -15.97 13.30 -18.39
CA TYR A 53 -17.17 13.80 -19.05
C TYR A 53 -18.29 12.76 -19.07
N GLU A 54 -17.95 11.47 -19.15
CA GLU A 54 -18.90 10.36 -19.15
C GLU A 54 -19.55 10.15 -17.78
N LEU A 55 -18.77 10.40 -16.72
CA LEU A 55 -19.24 10.40 -15.33
C LEU A 55 -20.20 11.56 -15.06
N ILE A 56 -19.99 12.73 -15.69
CA ILE A 56 -20.76 13.95 -15.42
C ILE A 56 -21.88 14.15 -16.46
N ASP A 57 -22.04 13.21 -17.40
CA ASP A 57 -23.05 13.30 -18.44
C ASP A 57 -24.46 13.30 -17.84
N ARG A 58 -25.12 14.47 -17.90
CA ARG A 58 -26.45 14.69 -17.38
C ARG A 58 -27.54 14.06 -18.25
N SER A 59 -27.26 13.85 -19.54
CA SER A 59 -28.23 13.27 -20.47
C SER A 59 -28.56 11.82 -20.14
N ALA A 60 -27.62 11.15 -19.48
CA ALA A 60 -27.75 9.74 -19.09
C ALA A 60 -28.19 9.55 -17.63
N MET A 61 -28.67 10.61 -16.97
CA MET A 61 -29.22 10.55 -15.62
C MET A 61 -30.74 10.42 -15.66
N ALA A 62 -31.28 9.33 -15.12
CA ALA A 62 -32.72 9.10 -15.00
C ALA A 62 -33.07 8.59 -13.59
N ARG A 63 -34.25 8.97 -13.10
CA ARG A 63 -34.75 8.47 -11.81
C ARG A 63 -34.96 6.94 -11.90
N PRO A 64 -34.50 6.15 -10.93
CA PRO A 64 -34.78 4.72 -10.89
C PRO A 64 -36.26 4.45 -10.57
N ASP A 65 -36.82 3.42 -11.19
CA ASP A 65 -38.26 3.11 -11.07
C ASP A 65 -38.59 2.47 -9.72
N ASN A 66 -37.66 1.70 -9.17
CA ASN A 66 -37.78 1.03 -7.88
C ASN A 66 -36.40 0.76 -7.25
N LEU A 67 -36.39 0.26 -6.01
CA LEU A 67 -35.15 -0.01 -5.27
C LEU A 67 -34.29 -1.11 -5.90
N THR A 68 -34.92 -2.11 -6.52
CA THR A 68 -34.21 -3.21 -7.20
C THR A 68 -33.46 -2.70 -8.43
N ASP A 69 -34.12 -1.84 -9.21
CA ASP A 69 -33.50 -1.13 -10.34
C ASP A 69 -32.35 -0.24 -9.87
N ALA A 70 -32.56 0.58 -8.84
CA ALA A 70 -31.51 1.42 -8.25
C ALA A 70 -30.28 0.59 -7.83
N TYR A 71 -30.48 -0.54 -7.14
CA TYR A 71 -29.40 -1.42 -6.71
C TYR A 71 -28.66 -2.05 -7.91
N SER A 72 -29.39 -2.50 -8.94
CA SER A 72 -28.81 -3.01 -10.19
C SER A 72 -27.92 -1.98 -10.88
N ARG A 73 -28.43 -0.73 -11.00
CA ARG A 73 -27.68 0.40 -11.57
C ARG A 73 -26.43 0.71 -10.75
N ILE A 74 -26.54 0.79 -9.42
CA ILE A 74 -25.39 0.99 -8.53
C ILE A 74 -24.33 -0.08 -8.79
N ARG A 75 -24.69 -1.37 -8.81
CA ARG A 75 -23.73 -2.47 -9.00
C ARG A 75 -23.00 -2.38 -10.35
N LYS A 76 -23.72 -2.09 -11.44
CA LYS A 76 -23.13 -1.94 -12.78
C LYS A 76 -22.19 -0.73 -12.83
N ASN A 77 -22.68 0.43 -12.37
CA ASN A 77 -21.92 1.68 -12.38
C ASN A 77 -20.68 1.62 -11.45
N LEU A 78 -20.74 0.91 -10.31
CA LEU A 78 -19.60 0.69 -9.41
C LEU A 78 -18.46 -0.05 -10.10
N SER A 79 -18.77 -1.06 -10.91
CA SER A 79 -17.76 -1.79 -11.68
C SER A 79 -17.16 -0.91 -12.77
N TYR A 80 -18.03 -0.20 -13.50
CA TYR A 80 -17.64 0.58 -14.66
C TYR A 80 -16.80 1.83 -14.31
N PHE A 81 -17.23 2.62 -13.32
CA PHE A 81 -16.57 3.85 -12.86
C PHE A 81 -15.69 3.64 -11.62
N LYS A 82 -15.28 2.41 -11.31
CA LYS A 82 -14.53 2.05 -10.09
C LYS A 82 -13.41 3.03 -9.75
N VAL A 83 -12.53 3.32 -10.71
CA VAL A 83 -11.38 4.21 -10.51
C VAL A 83 -11.82 5.65 -10.26
N ASN A 84 -12.83 6.14 -10.99
CA ASN A 84 -13.39 7.48 -10.80
C ASN A 84 -14.03 7.62 -9.41
N TYR A 85 -14.79 6.62 -8.94
CA TYR A 85 -15.39 6.62 -7.60
C TYR A 85 -14.37 6.55 -6.48
N ILE A 86 -13.35 5.69 -6.60
CA ILE A 86 -12.24 5.68 -5.64
C ILE A 86 -11.55 7.05 -5.62
N THR A 87 -11.34 7.66 -6.79
CA THR A 87 -10.75 9.01 -6.87
C THR A 87 -11.61 10.05 -6.16
N LEU A 88 -12.93 10.06 -6.38
CA LEU A 88 -13.85 10.95 -5.68
C LEU A 88 -13.84 10.74 -4.16
N LEU A 89 -13.84 9.49 -3.71
CA LEU A 89 -13.80 9.15 -2.29
C LEU A 89 -12.50 9.66 -1.64
N VAL A 90 -11.35 9.43 -2.30
CA VAL A 90 -10.06 9.95 -1.85
C VAL A 90 -10.06 11.48 -1.80
N VAL A 91 -10.66 12.15 -2.79
CA VAL A 91 -10.76 13.62 -2.82
C VAL A 91 -11.62 14.13 -1.65
N VAL A 92 -12.79 13.53 -1.40
CA VAL A 92 -13.65 13.89 -0.26
C VAL A 92 -12.92 13.68 1.07
N LEU A 93 -12.20 12.57 1.21
CA LEU A 93 -11.39 12.27 2.38
C LEU A 93 -10.27 13.31 2.57
N ALA A 94 -9.55 13.64 1.50
CA ALA A 94 -8.49 14.63 1.53
C ALA A 94 -9.02 16.01 1.94
N PHE A 95 -10.13 16.46 1.37
CA PHE A 95 -10.77 17.73 1.76
C PHE A 95 -11.22 17.73 3.22
N SER A 96 -11.79 16.61 3.71
CA SER A 96 -12.18 16.47 5.12
C SER A 96 -10.97 16.63 6.05
N LEU A 97 -9.85 15.96 5.74
CA LEU A 97 -8.63 16.08 6.53
C LEU A 97 -8.01 17.48 6.45
N LEU A 98 -7.98 18.08 5.26
CA LEU A 98 -7.39 19.40 5.03
C LEU A 98 -8.17 20.50 5.76
N SER A 99 -9.47 20.30 5.95
CA SER A 99 -10.34 21.19 6.74
C SER A 99 -10.05 21.15 8.25
N HIS A 100 -9.27 20.16 8.71
CA HIS A 100 -8.93 19.95 10.13
C HIS A 100 -7.40 19.96 10.32
N PRO A 101 -6.74 21.13 10.24
CA PRO A 101 -5.27 21.23 10.16
C PRO A 101 -4.55 20.68 11.40
N LEU A 102 -5.13 20.80 12.60
CA LEU A 102 -4.55 20.22 13.82
C LEU A 102 -4.57 18.68 13.78
N SER A 103 -5.69 18.11 13.35
CA SER A 103 -5.86 16.67 13.17
C SER A 103 -4.83 16.13 12.17
N LEU A 104 -4.68 16.83 11.04
CA LEU A 104 -3.68 16.53 10.02
C LEU A 104 -2.25 16.62 10.57
N LEU A 105 -1.91 17.67 11.33
CA LEU A 105 -0.57 17.86 11.90
C LEU A 105 -0.22 16.72 12.86
N VAL A 106 -1.13 16.35 13.77
CA VAL A 106 -0.90 15.26 14.72
C VAL A 106 -0.74 13.92 13.99
N LEU A 107 -1.57 13.65 12.97
CA LEU A 107 -1.46 12.44 12.15
C LEU A 107 -0.14 12.39 11.38
N LEU A 108 0.30 13.53 10.83
CA LEU A 108 1.59 13.64 10.13
C LEU A 108 2.77 13.44 11.08
N GLY A 109 2.69 14.00 12.30
CA GLY A 109 3.70 13.79 13.34
C GLY A 109 3.78 12.32 13.78
N LEU A 110 2.63 11.66 13.94
CA LEU A 110 2.57 10.24 14.23
C LEU A 110 3.16 9.39 13.10
N LEU A 111 2.82 9.69 11.85
CA LEU A 111 3.39 9.04 10.68
C LEU A 111 4.90 9.25 10.59
N ALA A 112 5.37 10.47 10.85
CA ALA A 112 6.79 10.80 10.89
C ALA A 112 7.52 10.00 11.96
N ALA A 113 6.91 9.80 13.15
CA ALA A 113 7.48 8.96 14.20
C ALA A 113 7.61 7.50 13.75
N TRP A 114 6.58 6.92 13.11
CA TRP A 114 6.64 5.57 12.53
C TRP A 114 7.76 5.44 11.49
N VAL A 115 7.79 6.37 10.52
CA VAL A 115 8.80 6.37 9.44
C VAL A 115 10.21 6.55 10.01
N PHE A 116 10.39 7.49 10.93
CA PHE A 116 11.70 7.72 11.54
C PHE A 116 12.20 6.49 12.31
N LEU A 117 11.35 5.88 13.14
CA LEU A 117 11.75 4.77 14.01
C LEU A 117 11.95 3.44 13.29
N TYR A 118 11.30 3.22 12.14
CA TYR A 118 11.32 1.92 11.46
C TYR A 118 11.89 1.96 10.04
N LEU A 119 11.94 3.14 9.41
CA LEU A 119 12.50 3.28 8.06
C LEU A 119 13.87 3.95 8.06
N PHE A 120 14.09 4.96 8.91
CA PHE A 120 15.36 5.69 8.97
C PHE A 120 16.32 5.20 10.06
N ARG A 121 15.80 4.68 11.17
CA ARG A 121 16.62 4.11 12.25
C ARG A 121 17.11 2.70 11.85
N PRO A 122 18.43 2.45 11.84
CA PRO A 122 18.97 1.11 11.67
C PRO A 122 18.46 0.17 12.76
N SER A 123 18.08 -1.06 12.37
CA SER A 123 17.49 -2.05 13.28
C SER A 123 18.41 -2.44 14.44
N ASP A 124 19.72 -2.21 14.30
CA ASP A 124 20.73 -2.64 15.27
C ASP A 124 21.00 -1.62 16.40
N GLN A 125 20.42 -0.41 16.34
CA GLN A 125 20.68 0.65 17.31
C GLN A 125 19.50 0.84 18.27
N PRO A 126 19.57 0.50 19.57
CA PRO A 126 18.47 0.67 20.52
C PRO A 126 18.04 2.14 20.65
N LEU A 127 16.75 2.39 20.89
CA LEU A 127 16.23 3.74 21.05
C LEU A 127 16.70 4.27 22.41
N VAL A 128 17.52 5.32 22.44
CA VAL A 128 17.97 5.94 23.69
C VAL A 128 17.21 7.24 23.91
N LEU A 129 16.36 7.28 24.93
CA LEU A 129 15.65 8.49 25.35
C LEU A 129 16.07 8.83 26.79
N PHE A 130 16.47 10.08 27.03
CA PHE A 130 16.86 10.56 28.36
C PHE A 130 17.93 9.70 29.06
N GLY A 131 18.86 9.13 28.30
CA GLY A 131 19.91 8.24 28.82
C GLY A 131 19.48 6.80 29.12
N ARG A 132 18.22 6.43 28.83
CA ARG A 132 17.71 5.05 28.96
C ARG A 132 17.55 4.40 27.60
N THR A 133 18.05 3.17 27.46
CA THR A 133 17.82 2.32 26.29
C THR A 133 16.44 1.66 26.38
N PHE A 134 15.65 1.80 25.33
CA PHE A 134 14.39 1.10 25.14
C PHE A 134 14.57 -0.04 24.14
N SER A 135 14.01 -1.19 24.48
CA SER A 135 13.92 -2.32 23.56
C SER A 135 12.95 -2.02 22.41
N ASP A 136 13.07 -2.76 21.32
CA ASP A 136 12.16 -2.58 20.18
C ASP A 136 10.71 -2.94 20.52
N ARG A 137 10.49 -3.87 21.46
CA ARG A 137 9.14 -4.23 21.94
C ARG A 137 8.50 -3.09 22.73
N GLU A 138 9.27 -2.44 23.59
CA GLU A 138 8.81 -1.26 24.32
C GLU A 138 8.55 -0.09 23.38
N THR A 139 9.43 0.13 22.39
CA THR A 139 9.27 1.19 21.38
C THR A 139 8.03 0.96 20.53
N LEU A 140 7.81 -0.27 20.05
CA LEU A 140 6.59 -0.67 19.34
C LEU A 140 5.36 -0.48 20.22
N GLY A 141 5.39 -0.97 21.46
CA GLY A 141 4.28 -0.84 22.41
C GLY A 141 3.92 0.62 22.67
N ALA A 142 4.93 1.47 22.95
CA ALA A 142 4.75 2.90 23.15
C ALA A 142 4.18 3.58 21.89
N LEU A 143 4.63 3.21 20.70
CA LEU A 143 4.16 3.79 19.45
C LEU A 143 2.72 3.36 19.11
N VAL A 144 2.35 2.12 19.45
CA VAL A 144 0.96 1.64 19.35
C VAL A 144 0.07 2.38 20.34
N VAL A 145 0.48 2.51 21.60
CA VAL A 145 -0.27 3.28 22.62
C VAL A 145 -0.41 4.75 22.21
N LEU A 146 0.66 5.36 21.68
CA LEU A 146 0.62 6.71 21.14
C LEU A 146 -0.35 6.81 19.96
N THR A 147 -0.36 5.83 19.06
CA THR A 147 -1.30 5.78 17.93
C THR A 147 -2.75 5.74 18.43
N VAL A 148 -3.04 4.86 19.39
CA VAL A 148 -4.35 4.78 20.03
C VAL A 148 -4.72 6.12 20.65
N PHE A 149 -3.85 6.67 21.50
CA PHE A 149 -4.07 7.95 22.16
C PHE A 149 -4.33 9.09 21.16
N VAL A 150 -3.53 9.19 20.10
CA VAL A 150 -3.72 10.16 19.02
C VAL A 150 -5.08 9.98 18.35
N VAL A 151 -5.45 8.75 17.97
CA VAL A 151 -6.72 8.46 17.29
C VAL A 151 -7.94 8.74 18.17
N PHE A 152 -7.82 8.59 19.49
CA PHE A 152 -8.90 8.95 20.43
C PHE A 152 -8.94 10.45 20.74
N LEU A 153 -7.77 11.10 20.84
CA LEU A 153 -7.67 12.53 21.15
C LEU A 153 -8.05 13.39 19.95
N THR A 154 -7.61 12.99 18.77
CA THR A 154 -7.99 13.63 17.52
C THR A 154 -9.26 12.96 17.03
N SER A 155 -10.30 13.74 16.74
CA SER A 155 -11.53 13.25 16.11
C SER A 155 -11.33 12.71 14.69
N VAL A 156 -10.11 12.31 14.31
CA VAL A 156 -9.75 11.67 13.04
C VAL A 156 -10.71 10.52 12.74
N GLY A 157 -11.00 9.66 13.72
CA GLY A 157 -11.91 8.52 13.51
C GLY A 157 -13.28 8.96 12.98
N SER A 158 -13.90 9.96 13.61
CA SER A 158 -15.20 10.48 13.15
C SER A 158 -15.09 11.25 11.83
N LEU A 159 -13.98 11.94 11.56
CA LEU A 159 -13.72 12.60 10.28
C LEU A 159 -13.60 11.60 9.13
N LEU A 160 -12.88 10.50 9.34
CA LEU A 160 -12.74 9.43 8.36
C LEU A 160 -14.09 8.76 8.09
N ILE A 161 -14.85 8.41 9.14
CA ILE A 161 -16.16 7.78 9.01
C ILE A 161 -17.15 8.70 8.31
N SER A 162 -17.24 9.96 8.72
CA SER A 162 -18.17 10.93 8.11
C SER A 162 -17.82 11.20 6.64
N ALA A 163 -16.55 11.43 6.31
CA ALA A 163 -16.10 11.61 4.93
C ALA A 163 -16.37 10.37 4.07
N LEU A 164 -16.14 9.17 4.63
CA LEU A 164 -16.44 7.92 3.95
C LEU A 164 -17.94 7.76 3.68
N LEU A 165 -18.79 8.02 4.67
CA LEU A 165 -20.25 7.96 4.51
C LEU A 165 -20.75 8.96 3.47
N ILE A 166 -20.25 10.19 3.49
CA ILE A 166 -20.57 11.21 2.48
C ILE A 166 -20.11 10.75 1.09
N GLY A 167 -18.88 10.25 0.97
CA GLY A 167 -18.34 9.74 -0.29
C GLY A 167 -19.15 8.58 -0.85
N VAL A 168 -19.49 7.59 -0.01
CA VAL A 168 -20.33 6.46 -0.38
C VAL A 168 -21.73 6.93 -0.78
N ALA A 169 -22.33 7.89 -0.05
CA ALA A 169 -23.62 8.44 -0.40
C ALA A 169 -23.60 9.13 -1.79
N ILE A 170 -22.56 9.91 -2.10
CA ILE A 170 -22.38 10.53 -3.42
C ILE A 170 -22.28 9.47 -4.51
N VAL A 171 -21.45 8.44 -4.31
CA VAL A 171 -21.24 7.36 -5.28
C VAL A 171 -22.51 6.55 -5.49
N CYS A 172 -23.22 6.18 -4.43
CA CYS A 172 -24.48 5.46 -4.51
C CYS A 172 -25.57 6.29 -5.18
N LEU A 173 -25.66 7.58 -4.86
CA LEU A 173 -26.62 8.49 -5.49
C LEU A 173 -26.34 8.60 -6.98
N HIS A 174 -25.10 8.88 -7.37
CA HIS A 174 -24.73 8.97 -8.77
C HIS A 174 -24.94 7.63 -9.50
N GLY A 175 -24.52 6.51 -8.90
CA GLY A 175 -24.69 5.16 -9.46
C GLY A 175 -26.14 4.69 -9.57
N ALA A 176 -27.05 5.18 -8.73
CA ALA A 176 -28.48 4.88 -8.80
C ALA A 176 -29.19 5.66 -9.92
N PHE A 177 -28.75 6.90 -10.17
CA PHE A 177 -29.39 7.77 -11.16
C PHE A 177 -28.75 7.66 -12.56
N ARG A 178 -27.49 7.21 -12.67
CA ARG A 178 -26.85 6.98 -13.97
C ARG A 178 -27.44 5.73 -14.63
N VAL A 179 -28.06 5.89 -15.80
CA VAL A 179 -28.55 4.78 -16.61
C VAL A 179 -27.34 4.04 -17.18
N PRO A 180 -27.16 2.75 -16.90
CA PRO A 180 -26.11 1.96 -17.54
C PRO A 180 -26.44 1.84 -19.04
N GLU A 181 -25.56 2.31 -19.93
CA GLU A 181 -25.73 2.10 -21.38
C GLU A 181 -25.62 0.61 -21.70
N ASP A 182 -26.50 0.02 -22.52
CA ASP A 182 -26.54 -1.42 -22.86
C ASP A 182 -25.27 -1.97 -23.56
N LEU A 183 -24.18 -1.20 -23.57
CA LEU A 183 -22.80 -1.58 -23.87
C LEU A 183 -22.19 -2.48 -22.76
N PHE A 184 -22.99 -3.35 -22.13
CA PHE A 184 -22.55 -4.31 -21.11
C PHE A 184 -22.64 -5.77 -21.58
N LEU A 185 -22.94 -6.01 -22.86
CA LEU A 185 -22.99 -7.36 -23.42
C LEU A 185 -21.60 -7.95 -23.72
N ASP A 186 -20.55 -7.13 -23.82
CA ASP A 186 -19.20 -7.61 -24.18
C ASP A 186 -18.23 -7.73 -22.98
N ASP A 187 -18.56 -7.14 -21.82
CA ASP A 187 -17.73 -7.20 -20.60
C ASP A 187 -18.32 -8.15 -19.54
N GLN A 188 -19.03 -9.21 -19.96
CA GLN A 188 -19.25 -10.37 -19.11
C GLN A 188 -17.96 -11.21 -19.04
N GLU A 189 -16.89 -10.60 -18.52
CA GLU A 189 -15.77 -11.35 -17.97
C GLU A 189 -16.34 -12.23 -16.84
N PRO A 190 -16.21 -13.57 -16.92
CA PRO A 190 -16.62 -14.44 -15.82
C PRO A 190 -15.78 -14.08 -14.60
N ALA A 191 -16.39 -13.34 -13.67
CA ALA A 191 -15.81 -12.77 -12.45
C ALA A 191 -15.26 -13.81 -11.44
N ASN A 192 -15.05 -15.06 -11.87
CA ASN A 192 -14.63 -16.20 -11.08
C ASN A 192 -13.45 -16.99 -11.69
N THR A 193 -12.95 -16.64 -12.88
CA THR A 193 -11.85 -17.41 -13.51
C THR A 193 -10.45 -17.02 -13.01
N GLY A 194 -10.26 -15.80 -12.49
CA GLY A 194 -8.94 -15.30 -12.08
C GLY A 194 -8.37 -15.92 -10.80
N PHE A 195 -9.21 -16.26 -9.83
CA PHE A 195 -8.76 -16.85 -8.55
C PHE A 195 -8.56 -18.38 -8.66
N LEU A 196 -9.33 -19.06 -9.51
CA LEU A 196 -9.27 -20.53 -9.65
C LEU A 196 -8.30 -21.03 -10.73
N SER A 197 -7.83 -20.15 -11.63
CA SER A 197 -6.77 -20.45 -12.60
C SER A 197 -5.47 -20.93 -11.93
N PHE A 198 -5.12 -20.34 -10.77
CA PHE A 198 -3.94 -20.74 -10.00
C PHE A 198 -4.04 -22.17 -9.42
N LEU A 199 -5.24 -22.67 -9.12
CA LEU A 199 -5.45 -24.04 -8.63
C LEU A 199 -5.46 -25.08 -9.77
N GLY A 200 -6.00 -24.72 -10.94
CA GLY A 200 -6.04 -25.60 -12.12
C GLY A 200 -4.67 -25.88 -12.74
N GLY A 201 -3.76 -24.89 -12.72
CA GLY A 201 -2.39 -25.05 -13.21
C GLY A 201 -1.53 -25.97 -12.32
N ALA A 202 -1.76 -25.93 -11.00
CA ALA A 202 -1.07 -26.79 -10.04
C ALA A 202 -1.50 -28.27 -10.19
N ALA A 203 -2.79 -28.53 -10.45
CA ALA A 203 -3.30 -29.88 -10.69
C ALA A 203 -2.78 -30.48 -12.01
N SER A 204 -2.67 -29.68 -13.08
CA SER A 204 -2.13 -30.14 -14.37
C SER A 204 -0.63 -30.44 -14.31
N SER A 205 0.14 -29.68 -13.52
CA SER A 205 1.58 -29.93 -13.33
C SER A 205 1.85 -31.16 -12.47
N ALA A 206 1.01 -31.44 -11.47
CA ALA A 206 1.12 -32.66 -10.66
C ALA A 206 0.75 -33.93 -11.44
N ALA A 207 -0.23 -33.86 -12.35
CA ALA A 207 -0.60 -34.99 -13.21
C ALA A 207 0.48 -35.33 -14.26
N ALA A 208 1.18 -34.32 -14.79
CA ALA A 208 2.31 -34.53 -15.71
C ALA A 208 3.55 -35.13 -15.03
N ALA A 209 3.77 -34.84 -13.75
CA ALA A 209 4.89 -35.39 -12.97
C ALA A 209 4.66 -36.82 -12.46
N ALA A 210 3.41 -37.31 -12.47
CA ALA A 210 3.03 -38.64 -11.99
C ALA A 210 2.89 -39.70 -13.10
N ALA A 211 3.14 -39.34 -14.36
CA ALA A 211 3.12 -40.30 -15.47
C ALA A 211 4.36 -41.23 -15.39
N PRO A 212 4.19 -42.56 -15.26
CA PRO A 212 5.32 -43.47 -15.23
C PRO A 212 5.97 -43.57 -16.61
N ALA A 213 7.27 -43.32 -16.67
CA ALA A 213 8.10 -43.57 -17.84
C ALA A 213 8.17 -45.09 -18.10
N VAL A 214 7.32 -45.59 -18.99
CA VAL A 214 7.45 -46.96 -19.52
C VAL A 214 8.62 -46.95 -20.50
N ALA A 215 9.77 -47.38 -19.99
CA ALA A 215 10.96 -47.68 -20.75
C ALA A 215 10.66 -48.81 -21.74
N SER A 216 10.79 -48.52 -23.04
CA SER A 216 10.81 -49.54 -24.09
C SER A 216 12.05 -50.42 -23.94
N ARG A 217 11.86 -51.73 -23.70
CA ARG A 217 12.87 -52.74 -24.01
C ARG A 217 12.26 -53.91 -24.77
N VAL A 218 13.03 -54.30 -25.79
CA VAL A 218 12.92 -55.39 -26.77
C VAL A 218 12.13 -55.02 -28.03
#